data_AF-A0A178ICG3-F1
#
_entry.id   AF-A0A178ICG3-F1
#
_cell.length_a   1.000
_cell.length_b   1.000
_cell.length_c   1.000
_cell.angle_alpha   90.00
_cell.angle_beta   90.00
_cell.angle_gamma   90.00
#
_symmetry.space_group_name_H-M   'P 1'
#
loop_
_entity.id
_entity.type
_entity.pdbx_description
1 polymer ?
#
loop_
_entity_poly.entity_id
_entity_poly.type
_entity_poly.pdbx_seq_one_letter_code
_entity_poly.pdbx_strand_id
1 'polypeptide(L)'
;MASHPKTLREIAGASPVPAVLSESALIIIDAQNEYRDGRLPLDGFDAAVAEIRRLLARARTARTPVIHVRHVVAAGSPVFAAGSRGAEIVDELEPLPDEVVVTKALPSSFTGTTLEQSLRTAGRGQLVVTGFMTHMCVSSTVREAAEKGWRCTVVAAACATRDLPSGATEESRGDERDVIPAAALHAAHLAALGDRFAVIVERQDAVAD
;
A
#
# COMPACT_ATOMS: atom_id res chain seq x y z
N MET A 1 -4.29 33.12 15.92
CA MET A 1 -4.22 32.11 14.84
C MET A 1 -3.70 30.83 15.46
N ALA A 2 -4.46 29.74 15.41
CA ALA A 2 -3.95 28.45 15.91
C ALA A 2 -2.79 28.01 15.01
N SER A 3 -1.65 27.65 15.59
CA SER A 3 -0.53 27.11 14.83
C SER A 3 -0.93 25.77 14.24
N HIS A 4 -0.70 25.55 12.95
CA HIS A 4 -0.93 24.26 12.32
C HIS A 4 -0.11 23.17 13.03
N PRO A 5 -0.69 21.98 13.29
CA PRO A 5 0.06 20.87 13.87
C PRO A 5 1.19 20.48 12.91
N LYS A 6 2.38 20.21 13.48
CA LYS A 6 3.52 19.67 12.74
C LYS A 6 3.60 18.17 12.96
N THR A 7 3.99 17.45 11.92
CA THR A 7 4.33 16.03 11.99
C THR A 7 5.60 15.80 12.80
N LEU A 8 5.78 14.61 13.36
CA LEU A 8 7.03 14.20 14.01
C LEU A 8 8.22 14.29 13.03
N ARG A 9 7.98 14.01 11.74
CA ARG A 9 8.98 14.19 10.67
C ARG A 9 9.44 15.64 10.54
N GLU A 10 8.52 16.60 10.49
CA GLU A 10 8.86 18.03 10.41
C GLU A 10 9.58 18.52 11.67
N ILE A 11 9.14 18.07 12.85
CA ILE A 11 9.79 18.39 14.12
C ILE A 11 11.23 17.85 14.14
N ALA A 12 11.46 16.66 13.59
CA ALA A 12 12.78 16.04 13.48
C ALA A 12 13.63 16.58 12.32
N GLY A 13 13.12 17.51 11.50
CA GLY A 13 13.84 18.04 10.34
C GLY A 13 14.00 17.04 9.19
N ALA A 14 13.16 16.00 9.13
CA ALA A 14 13.18 15.03 8.05
C ALA A 14 12.79 15.68 6.71
N SER A 15 13.44 15.26 5.64
CA SER A 15 13.16 15.78 4.29
C SER A 15 11.70 15.51 3.89
N PRO A 16 10.96 16.54 3.41
CA PRO A 16 9.59 16.40 2.92
C PRO A 16 9.52 15.97 1.44
N VAL A 17 10.67 15.90 0.76
CA VAL A 17 10.73 15.59 -0.67
C VAL A 17 10.27 14.15 -0.92
N PRO A 18 9.40 13.86 -1.89
CA PRO A 18 9.07 12.48 -2.24
C PRO A 18 10.28 11.75 -2.83
N ALA A 19 10.17 10.43 -2.96
CA ALA A 19 11.14 9.63 -3.68
C ALA A 19 11.19 10.04 -5.17
N VAL A 20 12.34 9.77 -5.80
CA VAL A 20 12.51 9.86 -7.25
C VAL A 20 12.45 8.45 -7.82
N LEU A 21 11.66 8.24 -8.87
CA LEU A 21 11.30 6.91 -9.36
C LEU A 21 12.55 6.11 -9.76
N SER A 22 13.46 6.71 -10.53
CA SER A 22 14.74 6.14 -10.98
C SER A 22 15.75 5.84 -9.85
N GLU A 23 15.57 6.42 -8.66
CA GLU A 23 16.37 6.17 -7.46
C GLU A 23 15.69 5.21 -6.46
N SER A 24 14.47 4.80 -6.76
CA SER A 24 13.61 4.03 -5.86
C SER A 24 13.35 2.61 -6.37
N ALA A 25 12.63 1.82 -5.58
CA ALA A 25 11.88 0.66 -6.06
C ALA A 25 10.38 0.94 -5.92
N LEU A 26 9.60 0.56 -6.93
CA LEU A 26 8.14 0.60 -6.89
C LEU A 26 7.61 -0.70 -6.28
N ILE A 27 6.79 -0.59 -5.24
CA ILE A 27 6.09 -1.71 -4.61
C ILE A 27 4.60 -1.58 -4.86
N ILE A 28 3.99 -2.62 -5.44
CA ILE A 28 2.55 -2.73 -5.66
C ILE A 28 2.01 -3.83 -4.76
N ILE A 29 1.28 -3.45 -3.71
CA ILE A 29 0.83 -4.37 -2.65
C ILE A 29 -0.58 -4.88 -2.95
N ASP A 30 -0.73 -6.19 -3.08
CA ASP A 30 -2.00 -6.92 -3.11
C ASP A 30 -3.03 -6.37 -4.12
N ALA A 31 -2.59 -5.94 -5.30
CA ALA A 31 -3.50 -5.48 -6.37
C ALA A 31 -4.20 -6.66 -7.06
N GLN A 32 -5.10 -7.31 -6.33
CA GLN A 32 -5.71 -8.60 -6.69
C GLN A 32 -7.23 -8.51 -6.85
N ASN A 33 -7.82 -9.44 -7.61
CA ASN A 33 -9.26 -9.44 -7.92
C ASN A 33 -10.17 -9.54 -6.68
N GLU A 34 -9.69 -10.10 -5.56
CA GLU A 34 -10.47 -10.18 -4.29
C GLU A 34 -11.02 -8.81 -3.85
N TYR A 35 -10.29 -7.74 -4.17
CA TYR A 35 -10.62 -6.37 -3.84
C TYR A 35 -11.52 -5.66 -4.87
N ARG A 36 -11.77 -6.27 -6.03
CA ARG A 36 -12.64 -5.76 -7.09
C ARG A 36 -14.02 -6.38 -7.02
N ASP A 37 -14.08 -7.70 -7.19
CA ASP A 37 -15.32 -8.48 -7.35
C ASP A 37 -15.39 -9.68 -6.39
N GLY A 38 -14.40 -9.83 -5.50
CA GLY A 38 -14.39 -10.83 -4.43
C GLY A 38 -15.24 -10.44 -3.21
N ARG A 39 -14.90 -11.01 -2.05
CA ARG A 39 -15.62 -10.77 -0.79
C ARG A 39 -15.16 -9.52 -0.05
N LEU A 40 -14.11 -8.86 -0.51
CA LEU A 40 -13.53 -7.68 0.12
C LEU A 40 -13.49 -6.47 -0.82
N PRO A 41 -14.57 -6.10 -1.52
CA PRO A 41 -14.54 -4.97 -2.44
C PRO A 41 -14.07 -3.70 -1.73
N LEU A 42 -13.22 -2.92 -2.40
CA LEU A 42 -12.70 -1.65 -1.88
C LEU A 42 -13.35 -0.46 -2.58
N ASP A 43 -13.56 0.61 -1.83
CA ASP A 43 -14.09 1.85 -2.37
C ASP A 43 -13.04 2.52 -3.26
N GLY A 44 -13.42 2.81 -4.50
CA GLY A 44 -12.52 3.45 -5.47
C GLY A 44 -11.42 2.54 -6.02
N PHE A 45 -11.56 1.21 -5.92
CA PHE A 45 -10.54 0.24 -6.38
C PHE A 45 -10.05 0.51 -7.81
N ASP A 46 -10.95 0.63 -8.79
CA ASP A 46 -10.56 0.81 -10.20
C ASP A 46 -9.85 2.16 -10.46
N ALA A 47 -10.25 3.21 -9.73
CA ALA A 47 -9.56 4.50 -9.82
C ALA A 47 -8.13 4.38 -9.28
N ALA A 48 -7.94 3.66 -8.17
CA ALA A 48 -6.62 3.40 -7.61
C ALA A 48 -5.76 2.51 -8.53
N VAL A 49 -6.32 1.44 -9.10
CA VAL A 49 -5.65 0.61 -10.11
C VAL A 49 -5.21 1.46 -11.31
N ALA A 50 -6.04 2.39 -11.78
CA ALA A 50 -5.68 3.30 -12.86
C ALA A 50 -4.50 4.23 -12.49
N GLU A 51 -4.42 4.72 -11.25
CA GLU A 51 -3.27 5.46 -10.74
C GLU A 51 -2.01 4.59 -10.66
N ILE A 52 -2.11 3.36 -10.14
CA ILE A 52 -1.00 2.41 -10.10
C ILE A 52 -0.51 2.12 -11.51
N ARG A 53 -1.40 1.91 -12.48
CA ARG A 53 -1.04 1.60 -13.88
C ARG A 53 -0.24 2.72 -14.53
N ARG A 54 -0.61 3.99 -14.26
CA ARG A 54 0.16 5.16 -14.73
C ARG A 54 1.56 5.19 -14.14
N LEU A 55 1.68 4.97 -12.83
CA LEU A 55 2.97 4.94 -12.15
C LEU A 55 3.84 3.77 -12.60
N LEU A 56 3.25 2.59 -12.78
CA LEU A 56 3.93 1.38 -13.26
C LEU A 56 4.51 1.59 -14.66
N ALA A 57 3.75 2.22 -15.57
CA ALA A 57 4.25 2.55 -16.91
C ALA A 57 5.46 3.49 -16.87
N ARG A 58 5.45 4.49 -15.98
CA ARG A 58 6.59 5.39 -15.75
C ARG A 58 7.78 4.64 -15.15
N ALA A 59 7.55 3.79 -14.15
CA ALA A 59 8.59 2.99 -13.51
C ALA A 59 9.30 2.08 -14.52
N ARG A 60 8.54 1.41 -15.40
CA ARG A 60 9.07 0.61 -16.51
C ARG A 60 9.91 1.45 -17.48
N THR A 61 9.45 2.66 -17.81
CA THR A 61 10.19 3.60 -18.69
C THR A 61 11.50 4.06 -18.05
N ALA A 62 11.50 4.35 -16.76
CA ALA A 62 12.67 4.78 -15.98
C ALA A 62 13.60 3.62 -15.58
N ARG A 63 13.24 2.37 -15.91
CA ARG A 63 13.92 1.14 -15.45
C ARG A 63 14.03 1.05 -13.92
N THR A 64 13.02 1.57 -13.25
CA THR A 64 12.85 1.43 -11.81
C THR A 64 12.52 -0.03 -11.47
N PRO A 65 13.21 -0.66 -10.50
CA PRO A 65 12.84 -1.97 -10.01
C PRO A 65 11.37 -2.02 -9.57
N VAL A 66 10.59 -2.93 -10.14
CA VAL A 66 9.18 -3.15 -9.80
C VAL A 66 9.05 -4.46 -9.03
N ILE A 67 8.38 -4.39 -7.89
CA ILE A 67 8.06 -5.54 -7.06
C ILE A 67 6.55 -5.58 -6.84
N HIS A 68 5.93 -6.63 -7.35
CA HIS A 68 4.55 -6.97 -7.08
C HIS A 68 4.48 -7.83 -5.83
N VAL A 69 3.56 -7.52 -4.93
CA VAL A 69 3.26 -8.35 -3.77
C VAL A 69 1.85 -8.87 -3.93
N ARG A 70 1.65 -10.17 -3.65
CA ARG A 70 0.32 -10.78 -3.61
C ARG A 70 0.09 -11.53 -2.31
N HIS A 71 -1.12 -11.39 -1.76
CA HIS A 71 -1.58 -12.15 -0.62
C HIS A 71 -2.16 -13.49 -1.12
N VAL A 72 -1.64 -14.60 -0.60
CA VAL A 72 -2.15 -15.94 -0.88
C VAL A 72 -2.18 -16.76 0.39
N VAL A 73 -3.34 -17.34 0.70
CA VAL A 73 -3.55 -18.25 1.83
C VAL A 73 -3.93 -19.65 1.32
N ALA A 74 -4.09 -20.59 2.25
CA ALA A 74 -4.39 -21.99 1.92
C ALA A 74 -5.61 -22.11 0.98
N ALA A 75 -5.57 -23.09 0.07
CA ALA A 75 -6.70 -23.41 -0.80
C ALA A 75 -7.98 -23.65 0.03
N GLY A 76 -9.11 -23.18 -0.48
CA GLY A 76 -10.41 -23.24 0.22
C GLY A 76 -10.63 -22.16 1.29
N SER A 77 -9.66 -21.27 1.53
CA SER A 77 -9.87 -20.09 2.39
C SER A 77 -10.96 -19.17 1.84
N PRO A 78 -11.66 -18.39 2.69
CA PRO A 78 -12.78 -17.57 2.23
C PRO A 78 -12.37 -16.41 1.31
N VAL A 79 -11.13 -15.93 1.43
CA VAL A 79 -10.55 -14.82 0.66
C VAL A 79 -9.11 -15.17 0.33
N PHE A 80 -8.60 -14.71 -0.82
CA PHE A 80 -7.21 -14.92 -1.26
C PHE A 80 -6.76 -16.39 -1.31
N ALA A 81 -7.69 -17.33 -1.53
CA ALA A 81 -7.36 -18.75 -1.57
C ALA A 81 -6.42 -19.08 -2.74
N ALA A 82 -5.39 -19.88 -2.46
CA ALA A 82 -4.49 -20.39 -3.50
C ALA A 82 -5.28 -21.06 -4.64
N GLY A 83 -4.98 -20.66 -5.88
CA GLY A 83 -5.65 -21.17 -7.09
C GLY A 83 -7.01 -20.53 -7.40
N SER A 84 -7.46 -19.54 -6.62
CA SER A 84 -8.68 -18.77 -6.92
C SER A 84 -8.38 -17.51 -7.74
N ARG A 85 -9.36 -17.06 -8.54
CA ARG A 85 -9.32 -15.76 -9.23
C ARG A 85 -9.06 -14.60 -8.27
N GLY A 86 -9.63 -14.65 -7.06
CA GLY A 86 -9.44 -13.61 -6.04
C GLY A 86 -7.97 -13.44 -5.63
N ALA A 87 -7.17 -14.51 -5.70
CA ALA A 87 -5.74 -14.48 -5.40
C ALA A 87 -4.86 -14.05 -6.59
N GLU A 88 -5.43 -13.83 -7.78
CA GLU A 88 -4.69 -13.36 -8.96
C GLU A 88 -4.55 -11.84 -8.94
N ILE A 89 -3.40 -11.35 -9.39
CA ILE A 89 -3.18 -9.91 -9.65
C ILE A 89 -4.13 -9.48 -10.77
N VAL A 90 -4.67 -8.27 -10.69
CA VAL A 90 -5.57 -7.74 -11.74
C VAL A 90 -4.85 -7.60 -13.07
N ASP A 91 -5.54 -7.92 -14.17
CA ASP A 91 -4.97 -7.95 -15.53
C ASP A 91 -4.29 -6.62 -15.91
N GLU A 92 -4.82 -5.48 -15.44
CA GLU A 92 -4.27 -4.16 -15.74
C GLU A 92 -2.87 -3.92 -15.19
N LEU A 93 -2.46 -4.71 -14.20
CA LEU A 93 -1.20 -4.61 -13.47
C LEU A 93 -0.39 -5.90 -13.57
N GLU A 94 -0.64 -6.72 -14.59
CA GLU A 94 0.08 -7.97 -14.81
C GLU A 94 1.61 -7.75 -14.77
N PRO A 95 2.34 -8.54 -13.96
CA PRO A 95 3.80 -8.47 -13.91
C PRO A 95 4.43 -8.85 -15.24
N LEU A 96 5.47 -8.13 -15.65
CA LEU A 96 6.33 -8.57 -16.75
C LEU A 96 7.25 -9.73 -16.31
N PRO A 97 7.77 -10.55 -17.24
CA PRO A 97 8.62 -11.69 -16.91
C PRO A 97 9.89 -11.36 -16.09
N ASP A 98 10.39 -10.12 -16.17
CA ASP A 98 11.56 -9.62 -15.46
C ASP A 98 11.22 -8.88 -14.14
N GLU A 99 9.93 -8.75 -13.82
CA GLU A 99 9.47 -8.12 -12.58
C GLU A 99 9.33 -9.13 -11.44
N VAL A 100 9.67 -8.72 -10.23
CA VAL A 100 9.65 -9.60 -9.06
C VAL A 100 8.22 -9.74 -8.55
N VAL A 101 7.79 -10.97 -8.25
CA VAL A 101 6.54 -11.25 -7.55
C VAL A 101 6.83 -11.90 -6.19
N VAL A 102 6.45 -11.22 -5.11
CA VAL A 102 6.54 -11.73 -3.73
C VAL A 102 5.17 -12.22 -3.29
N THR A 103 5.11 -13.45 -2.76
CA THR A 103 3.89 -13.99 -2.16
C THR A 103 3.96 -13.90 -0.64
N LYS A 104 2.88 -13.46 0.00
CA LYS A 104 2.78 -13.33 1.46
C LYS A 104 1.47 -13.91 2.01
N ALA A 105 1.48 -14.23 3.30
CA ALA A 105 0.30 -14.68 4.04
C ALA A 105 -0.02 -13.79 5.26
N LEU A 106 0.78 -12.74 5.49
CA LEU A 106 0.62 -11.79 6.60
C LEU A 106 0.43 -10.35 6.07
N PRO A 107 -0.04 -9.41 6.90
CA PRO A 107 -0.21 -8.01 6.48
C PRO A 107 1.08 -7.34 6.02
N SER A 108 2.15 -7.44 6.81
CA SER A 108 3.45 -6.93 6.38
C SER A 108 4.00 -7.77 5.24
N SER A 109 4.47 -7.09 4.20
CA SER A 109 5.09 -7.74 3.05
C SER A 109 6.51 -8.20 3.31
N PHE A 110 7.10 -7.90 4.48
CA PHE A 110 8.43 -8.38 4.86
C PHE A 110 8.39 -9.69 5.66
N THR A 111 7.40 -9.84 6.54
CA THR A 111 7.37 -10.97 7.48
C THR A 111 7.18 -12.30 6.76
N GLY A 112 8.20 -13.15 6.80
CA GLY A 112 8.18 -14.48 6.20
C GLY A 112 8.20 -14.48 4.66
N THR A 113 8.72 -13.42 4.03
CA THR A 113 8.78 -13.30 2.57
C THR A 113 10.21 -13.02 2.08
N THR A 114 10.38 -12.95 0.76
CA THR A 114 11.63 -12.56 0.11
C THR A 114 11.74 -11.04 -0.17
N LEU A 115 10.79 -10.21 0.29
CA LEU A 115 10.74 -8.79 -0.06
C LEU A 115 12.01 -8.03 0.36
N GLU A 116 12.50 -8.25 1.58
CA GLU A 116 13.74 -7.60 2.04
C GLU A 116 14.90 -7.95 1.11
N GLN A 117 15.09 -9.24 0.79
CA GLN A 117 16.14 -9.67 -0.11
C GLN A 117 16.00 -9.02 -1.48
N SER A 118 14.79 -9.01 -2.07
CA SER A 118 14.53 -8.38 -3.37
C SER A 118 14.84 -6.89 -3.37
N LEU A 119 14.47 -6.16 -2.31
CA LEU A 119 14.77 -4.73 -2.16
C LEU A 119 16.26 -4.45 -1.97
N ARG A 120 16.97 -5.30 -1.22
CA ARG A 120 18.42 -5.19 -1.05
C ARG A 120 19.16 -5.48 -2.36
N THR A 121 18.72 -6.49 -3.12
CA THR A 121 19.25 -6.78 -4.46
C THR A 121 18.99 -5.63 -5.45
N ALA A 122 17.84 -4.96 -5.36
CA ALA A 122 17.55 -3.77 -6.15
C ALA A 122 18.48 -2.59 -5.84
N GLY A 123 19.11 -2.57 -4.65
CA GLY A 123 20.10 -1.57 -4.26
C GLY A 123 19.54 -0.18 -4.01
N ARG A 124 18.23 -0.06 -3.72
CA ARG A 124 17.53 1.23 -3.57
C ARG A 124 17.22 1.52 -2.11
N GLY A 125 17.54 2.75 -1.67
CA GLY A 125 17.21 3.25 -0.33
C GLY A 125 15.84 3.92 -0.22
N GLN A 126 15.20 4.19 -1.36
CA GLN A 126 13.88 4.81 -1.44
C GLN A 126 12.85 3.82 -1.97
N LEU A 127 11.62 3.89 -1.44
CA LEU A 127 10.49 3.08 -1.87
C LEU A 127 9.35 3.99 -2.29
N VAL A 128 8.72 3.68 -3.42
CA VAL A 128 7.41 4.21 -3.79
C VAL A 128 6.40 3.08 -3.57
N VAL A 129 5.44 3.30 -2.67
CA VAL A 129 4.52 2.26 -2.20
C VAL A 129 3.10 2.57 -2.63
N THR A 130 2.44 1.57 -3.19
CA THR A 130 1.04 1.60 -3.65
C THR A 130 0.33 0.30 -3.29
N GLY A 131 -0.99 0.27 -3.47
CA GLY A 131 -1.79 -0.95 -3.34
C GLY A 131 -2.72 -0.96 -2.13
N PHE A 132 -2.99 -2.16 -1.59
CA PHE A 132 -4.18 -2.40 -0.80
C PHE A 132 -3.94 -3.33 0.39
N MET A 133 -4.68 -3.22 1.50
CA MET A 133 -5.51 -2.08 1.89
C MET A 133 -4.66 -1.02 2.60
N THR A 134 -5.04 0.26 2.50
CA THR A 134 -4.31 1.38 3.12
C THR A 134 -4.10 1.19 4.62
N HIS A 135 -5.16 0.78 5.35
CA HIS A 135 -5.10 0.61 6.80
C HIS A 135 -4.33 -0.63 7.26
N MET A 136 -4.19 -1.63 6.38
CA MET A 136 -3.67 -2.95 6.72
C MET A 136 -2.33 -3.18 6.02
N CYS A 137 -2.29 -3.92 4.90
CA CYS A 137 -1.04 -4.37 4.29
C CYS A 137 -0.10 -3.22 3.90
N VAL A 138 -0.64 -2.10 3.40
CA VAL A 138 0.15 -0.90 3.08
C VAL A 138 0.74 -0.31 4.35
N SER A 139 -0.08 -0.01 5.36
CA SER A 139 0.37 0.55 6.64
C SER A 139 1.41 -0.33 7.34
N SER A 140 1.16 -1.64 7.46
CA SER A 140 2.09 -2.60 8.07
C SER A 140 3.43 -2.65 7.33
N THR A 141 3.39 -2.73 5.99
CA THR A 141 4.61 -2.80 5.18
C THR A 141 5.41 -1.50 5.26
N VAL A 142 4.76 -0.33 5.19
CA VAL A 142 5.44 0.98 5.24
C VAL A 142 6.10 1.21 6.60
N ARG A 143 5.43 0.84 7.70
CA ARG A 143 6.00 0.96 9.05
C ARG A 143 7.25 0.10 9.20
N GLU A 144 7.18 -1.17 8.82
CA GLU A 144 8.33 -2.07 8.89
C GLU A 144 9.46 -1.65 7.94
N ALA A 145 9.14 -1.16 6.73
CA ALA A 145 10.13 -0.62 5.81
C ALA A 145 10.91 0.56 6.42
N ALA A 146 10.20 1.49 7.05
CA ALA A 146 10.80 2.65 7.71
C ALA A 146 11.71 2.23 8.89
N GLU A 147 11.28 1.26 9.70
CA GLU A 147 12.07 0.70 10.80
C GLU A 147 13.33 -0.01 10.31
N LYS A 148 13.27 -0.64 9.12
CA LYS A 148 14.42 -1.27 8.46
C LYS A 148 15.31 -0.31 7.66
N GLY A 149 14.99 1.00 7.70
CA GLY A 149 15.81 2.08 7.15
C GLY A 149 15.48 2.52 5.73
N TRP A 150 14.39 2.04 5.12
CA TRP A 150 13.94 2.57 3.83
C TRP A 150 13.17 3.88 3.96
N ARG A 151 13.44 4.82 3.06
CA ARG A 151 12.66 6.04 2.94
C ARG A 151 11.44 5.79 2.05
N CYS A 152 10.26 5.81 2.66
CA CYS A 152 9.02 5.52 1.94
C CYS A 152 8.33 6.80 1.42
N THR A 153 7.77 6.69 0.22
CA THR A 153 6.75 7.59 -0.33
C THR A 153 5.51 6.77 -0.63
N VAL A 154 4.36 7.16 -0.08
CA VAL A 154 3.07 6.51 -0.35
C VAL A 154 2.26 7.40 -1.29
N VAL A 155 1.72 6.81 -2.36
CA VAL A 155 0.85 7.50 -3.31
C VAL A 155 -0.60 7.26 -2.90
N ALA A 156 -1.24 8.28 -2.33
CA ALA A 156 -2.56 8.19 -1.70
C ALA A 156 -3.63 7.67 -2.66
N ALA A 157 -3.77 8.29 -3.83
CA ALA A 157 -4.75 7.91 -4.84
C ALA A 157 -4.46 6.54 -5.50
N ALA A 158 -3.27 5.95 -5.28
CA ALA A 158 -2.90 4.61 -5.71
C ALA A 158 -3.07 3.58 -4.58
N CYS A 159 -3.83 3.92 -3.54
CA CYS A 159 -4.21 3.04 -2.44
C CYS A 159 -5.72 3.13 -2.20
N ALA A 160 -6.30 2.09 -1.61
CA ALA A 160 -7.72 2.08 -1.23
C ALA A 160 -7.97 1.22 0.01
N THR A 161 -9.15 1.37 0.59
CA THR A 161 -9.66 0.58 1.71
C THR A 161 -11.17 0.44 1.60
N ARG A 162 -11.80 -0.20 2.59
CA ARG A 162 -13.25 -0.36 2.71
C ARG A 162 -13.76 0.12 4.07
N ASP A 163 -15.08 0.25 4.16
CA ASP A 163 -15.81 0.45 5.40
C ASP A 163 -15.50 -0.66 6.40
N LEU A 164 -15.31 -0.28 7.67
CA LEU A 164 -15.12 -1.21 8.77
C LEU A 164 -16.09 -0.91 9.92
N PRO A 165 -16.59 -1.93 10.63
CA PRO A 165 -17.23 -1.69 11.91
C PRO A 165 -16.22 -1.04 12.86
N SER A 166 -16.68 -0.05 13.61
CA SER A 166 -16.00 0.51 14.77
C SER A 166 -15.71 -0.64 15.74
N GLY A 167 -14.44 -0.82 16.09
CA GLY A 167 -14.02 -1.85 17.04
C GLY A 167 -14.41 -1.55 18.49
N ALA A 168 -14.96 -0.37 18.76
CA ALA A 168 -15.48 -0.01 20.07
C ALA A 168 -16.90 -0.57 20.24
N THR A 169 -17.07 -1.54 21.12
CA THR A 169 -18.39 -2.05 21.51
C THR A 169 -18.92 -1.23 22.67
N GLU A 170 -19.99 -0.46 22.46
CA GLU A 170 -20.83 0.03 23.57
C GLU A 170 -21.95 -0.99 23.80
N GLU A 171 -21.98 -1.62 24.98
CA GLU A 171 -22.97 -2.64 25.36
C GLU A 171 -24.43 -2.14 25.22
N SER A 172 -24.64 -0.83 25.26
CA SER A 172 -25.93 -0.14 25.14
C SER A 172 -26.46 0.01 23.71
N ARG A 173 -25.65 -0.25 22.67
CA ARG A 173 -26.06 -0.03 21.26
C ARG A 173 -26.64 -1.26 20.55
N GLY A 174 -26.72 -2.41 21.22
CA GLY A 174 -27.20 -3.64 20.57
C GLY A 174 -26.26 -4.13 19.46
N ASP A 175 -26.81 -4.79 18.43
CA ASP A 175 -26.05 -5.39 17.31
C ASP A 175 -25.69 -4.39 16.18
N GLU A 176 -26.09 -3.13 16.31
CA GLU A 176 -25.68 -2.05 15.40
C GLU A 176 -24.26 -1.59 15.74
N ARG A 177 -23.28 -2.07 14.96
CA ARG A 177 -21.91 -1.55 15.01
C ARG A 177 -21.82 -0.29 14.17
N ASP A 178 -21.43 0.82 14.79
CA ASP A 178 -21.04 2.04 14.08
C ASP A 178 -20.05 1.69 12.96
N VAL A 179 -20.18 2.32 11.80
CA VAL A 179 -19.28 2.09 10.67
C VAL A 179 -18.31 3.27 10.58
N ILE A 180 -17.01 2.96 10.46
CA ILE A 180 -15.99 3.93 10.05
C ILE A 180 -15.92 3.89 8.53
N PRO A 181 -16.28 4.99 7.83
CA PRO A 181 -16.24 5.01 6.37
C PRO A 181 -14.83 4.82 5.83
N ALA A 182 -14.70 4.17 4.66
CA ALA A 182 -13.43 3.89 4.00
C ALA A 182 -12.60 5.16 3.81
N ALA A 183 -13.23 6.26 3.38
CA ALA A 183 -12.57 7.55 3.19
C ALA A 183 -11.95 8.09 4.50
N ALA A 184 -12.67 8.00 5.61
CA ALA A 184 -12.19 8.43 6.92
C ALA A 184 -11.03 7.55 7.40
N LEU A 185 -11.17 6.23 7.24
CA LEU A 185 -10.14 5.26 7.63
C LEU A 185 -8.86 5.42 6.79
N HIS A 186 -9.01 5.65 5.48
CA HIS A 186 -7.93 5.91 4.53
C HIS A 186 -7.17 7.18 4.91
N ALA A 187 -7.88 8.30 5.08
CA ALA A 187 -7.28 9.58 5.47
C ALA A 187 -6.56 9.49 6.82
N ALA A 188 -7.15 8.84 7.82
CA ALA A 188 -6.54 8.66 9.13
C ALA A 188 -5.23 7.86 9.05
N HIS A 189 -5.19 6.79 8.25
CA HIS A 189 -3.98 5.98 8.08
C HIS A 189 -2.90 6.69 7.27
N LEU A 190 -3.26 7.43 6.22
CA LEU A 190 -2.31 8.28 5.50
C LEU A 190 -1.72 9.37 6.41
N ALA A 191 -2.54 10.01 7.24
CA ALA A 191 -2.08 10.99 8.21
C ALA A 191 -1.10 10.35 9.23
N ALA A 192 -1.43 9.18 9.77
CA ALA A 192 -0.55 8.46 10.70
C ALA A 192 0.76 7.98 10.06
N LEU A 193 0.73 7.57 8.79
CA LEU A 193 1.92 7.25 8.02
C LEU A 193 2.77 8.51 7.73
N GLY A 194 2.12 9.61 7.36
CA GLY A 194 2.74 10.89 7.09
C GLY A 194 3.36 11.55 8.33
N ASP A 195 2.82 11.28 9.51
CA ASP A 195 3.36 11.82 10.76
C ASP A 195 4.80 11.33 11.03
N ARG A 196 5.06 10.04 10.78
CA ARG A 196 6.31 9.40 11.21
C ARG A 196 7.05 8.54 10.18
N PHE A 197 6.35 7.88 9.27
CA PHE A 197 6.89 6.74 8.53
C PHE A 197 7.19 7.03 7.06
N ALA A 198 6.39 7.88 6.39
CA ALA A 198 6.52 8.13 4.96
C ALA A 198 6.29 9.59 4.58
N VAL A 199 6.71 9.96 3.38
CA VAL A 199 6.13 11.11 2.66
C VAL A 199 4.85 10.64 2.00
N ILE A 200 3.77 11.41 2.12
CA ILE A 200 2.51 11.13 1.43
C ILE A 200 2.38 12.10 0.26
N VAL A 201 2.12 11.57 -0.93
CA VAL A 201 1.78 12.36 -2.11
C VAL A 201 0.39 11.99 -2.59
N GLU A 202 -0.35 12.97 -3.10
CA GLU A 202 -1.74 12.76 -3.50
C GLU A 202 -1.85 11.79 -4.68
N ARG A 203 -1.03 12.02 -5.71
CA ARG A 203 -1.09 11.26 -6.97
C ARG A 203 0.30 10.90 -7.47
N GLN A 204 0.32 10.00 -8.44
CA GLN A 204 1.55 9.46 -9.00
C GLN A 204 2.46 10.52 -9.64
N ASP A 205 1.91 11.61 -10.20
CA ASP A 205 2.66 12.66 -10.88
C ASP A 205 3.47 13.56 -9.95
N ALA A 206 3.23 13.49 -8.63
CA ALA A 206 4.05 14.14 -7.62
C ALA A 206 5.35 13.38 -7.31
N VAL A 207 5.47 12.11 -7.73
CA VAL A 207 6.74 11.36 -7.72
C VAL A 207 7.48 11.73 -9.02
N ALA A 208 8.68 12.26 -8.95
CA ALA A 208 9.49 12.56 -10.13
C ALA A 208 10.05 11.28 -10.77
N ASP A 209 10.36 11.30 -12.08
CA ASP A 209 11.02 10.19 -12.77
C ASP A 209 12.49 10.04 -12.37
#